data_AF-A0A4R6SPF0-F1
#
_entry.id   AF-A0A4R6SPF0-F1
#
_cell.length_a   1.000
_cell.length_b   1.000
_cell.length_c   1.000
_cell.angle_alpha   90.00
_cell.angle_beta   90.00
_cell.angle_gamma   90.00
#
_symmetry.space_group_name_H-M   'P 1'
#
loop_
_entity.id
_entity.type
_entity.pdbx_description
1 polymer ?
#
loop_
_entity_poly.entity_id
_entity_poly.type
_entity_poly.pdbx_seq_one_letter_code
_entity_poly.pdbx_strand_id
1 'polypeptide(L)'
;MTRSWRDVKAEKARRDEANGRDIHAARDEARTRTQAYVLGFRLAQLRQELKLSQGEVAKRMGISQPRVSQLESGEVGQMEVDTLSRYVLALGGRLKLVADFVDHDVNVSTSEVDRTAIEQAELVSS
;
A
#
# COMPACT_ATOMS: atom_id res chain seq x y z
N MET A 1 46.15 22.26 -2.32
CA MET A 1 45.21 21.95 -1.23
C MET A 1 44.15 20.99 -1.75
N THR A 2 43.95 19.84 -1.10
CA THR A 2 42.96 18.83 -1.48
C THR A 2 41.55 19.28 -1.10
N ARG A 3 40.63 19.19 -2.04
CA ARG A 3 39.23 19.59 -1.85
C ARG A 3 38.57 18.67 -0.82
N SER A 4 37.92 19.24 0.19
CA SER A 4 37.26 18.47 1.24
C SER A 4 35.95 17.87 0.73
N TRP A 5 35.59 16.70 1.24
CA TRP A 5 34.30 16.04 0.99
C TRP A 5 33.10 16.95 1.31
N ARG A 6 33.23 17.85 2.30
CA ARG A 6 32.18 18.83 2.61
C ARG A 6 31.97 19.85 1.49
N ASP A 7 33.06 20.32 0.86
CA ASP A 7 33.00 21.29 -0.22
C ASP A 7 32.36 20.70 -1.47
N VAL A 8 32.68 19.42 -1.74
CA VAL A 8 32.07 18.65 -2.83
C VAL A 8 30.57 18.50 -2.60
N LYS A 9 30.14 18.22 -1.36
CA LYS A 9 28.72 18.05 -1.01
C LYS A 9 27.95 19.37 -1.09
N ALA A 10 28.55 20.47 -0.63
CA ALA A 10 27.97 21.81 -0.73
C ALA A 10 27.85 22.28 -2.18
N GLU A 11 28.84 21.99 -3.02
CA GLU A 11 28.78 22.31 -4.45
C GLU A 11 27.70 21.53 -5.19
N LYS A 12 27.59 20.23 -4.88
CA LYS A 12 26.53 19.39 -5.44
C LYS A 12 25.14 19.90 -5.05
N ALA A 13 24.93 20.24 -3.78
CA ALA A 13 23.67 20.79 -3.30
C ALA A 13 23.30 22.08 -4.04
N ARG A 14 24.25 23.03 -4.18
CA ARG A 14 24.04 24.26 -4.97
C ARG A 14 23.72 23.98 -6.44
N ARG A 15 24.36 22.97 -7.05
CA ARG A 15 24.07 22.54 -8.42
C ARG A 15 22.68 21.94 -8.55
N ASP A 16 22.25 21.13 -7.60
CA ASP A 16 20.94 20.49 -7.64
C ASP A 16 19.83 21.54 -7.44
N GLU A 17 20.04 22.51 -6.53
CA GLU A 17 19.16 23.68 -6.33
C GLU A 17 19.09 24.58 -7.58
N ALA A 18 20.23 24.92 -8.18
CA ALA A 18 20.28 25.72 -9.41
C ALA A 18 19.66 25.03 -10.63
N ASN A 19 19.58 23.70 -10.61
CA ASN A 19 18.89 22.90 -11.63
C ASN A 19 17.41 22.64 -11.30
N GLY A 20 16.89 23.22 -10.21
CA GLY A 20 15.50 23.03 -9.77
C GLY A 20 15.17 21.60 -9.33
N ARG A 21 16.17 20.78 -8.97
CA ARG A 21 15.95 19.40 -8.52
C ARG A 21 15.73 19.36 -7.02
N ASP A 22 14.50 19.09 -6.61
CA ASP A 22 14.19 18.74 -5.23
C ASP A 22 14.54 17.28 -4.96
N ILE A 23 15.74 17.06 -4.40
CA ILE A 23 16.24 15.73 -4.04
C ILE A 23 15.40 15.11 -2.91
N HIS A 24 14.83 15.92 -2.02
CA HIS A 24 14.02 15.44 -0.91
C HIS A 24 12.69 14.91 -1.43
N ALA A 25 11.98 15.70 -2.23
CA ALA A 25 10.75 15.25 -2.89
C ALA A 25 10.98 13.98 -3.74
N ALA A 26 12.08 13.93 -4.51
CA ALA A 26 12.42 12.75 -5.30
C ALA A 26 12.66 11.49 -4.44
N ARG A 27 13.27 11.65 -3.26
CA ARG A 27 13.49 10.54 -2.32
C ARG A 27 12.17 10.08 -1.70
N ASP A 28 11.30 11.00 -1.31
CA ASP A 28 10.02 10.67 -0.70
C ASP A 28 9.08 9.98 -1.71
N GLU A 29 9.08 10.44 -2.97
CA GLU A 29 8.36 9.78 -4.06
C GLU A 29 8.91 8.37 -4.32
N ALA A 30 10.23 8.19 -4.35
CA ALA A 30 10.86 6.89 -4.52
C ALA A 30 10.54 5.93 -3.35
N ARG A 31 10.52 6.44 -2.11
CA ARG A 31 10.12 5.70 -0.93
C ARG A 31 8.67 5.24 -1.03
N THR A 32 7.77 6.16 -1.38
CA THR A 32 6.33 5.90 -1.54
C THR A 32 6.08 4.81 -2.58
N ARG A 33 6.72 4.90 -3.76
CA ARG A 33 6.61 3.88 -4.81
C ARG A 33 7.13 2.51 -4.37
N THR A 34 8.24 2.49 -3.63
CA THR A 34 8.82 1.24 -3.12
C THR A 34 7.87 0.58 -2.11
N GLN A 35 7.28 1.37 -1.20
CA GLN A 35 6.32 0.86 -0.22
C GLN A 35 5.06 0.30 -0.90
N ALA A 36 4.52 1.02 -1.89
CA ALA A 36 3.36 0.57 -2.64
C ALA A 36 3.65 -0.73 -3.42
N TYR A 37 4.82 -0.83 -4.07
CA TYR A 37 5.27 -2.05 -4.74
C TYR A 37 5.36 -3.25 -3.78
N VAL A 38 6.00 -3.07 -2.63
CA VAL A 38 6.14 -4.12 -1.61
C VAL A 38 4.77 -4.58 -1.12
N LEU A 39 3.85 -3.64 -0.87
CA LEU A 39 2.49 -3.96 -0.44
C LEU A 39 1.70 -4.71 -1.52
N GLY A 40 1.70 -4.21 -2.76
CA GLY A 40 1.04 -4.86 -3.90
C GLY A 40 1.55 -6.29 -4.13
N PHE A 41 2.87 -6.47 -4.09
CA PHE A 41 3.48 -7.78 -4.20
C PHE A 41 3.00 -8.74 -3.10
N ARG A 42 2.94 -8.28 -1.84
CA ARG A 42 2.43 -9.09 -0.72
C ARG A 42 0.96 -9.50 -0.91
N LEU A 43 0.11 -8.61 -1.42
CA LEU A 43 -1.28 -8.94 -1.74
C LEU A 43 -1.36 -10.04 -2.80
N ALA A 44 -0.55 -9.95 -3.84
CA ALA A 44 -0.47 -10.96 -4.90
C ALA A 44 -0.03 -12.33 -4.35
N GLN A 45 0.95 -12.34 -3.43
CA GLN A 45 1.40 -13.56 -2.76
C GLN A 45 0.26 -14.20 -1.94
N LEU A 46 -0.42 -13.43 -1.09
CA LEU A 46 -1.54 -13.92 -0.27
C LEU A 46 -2.66 -14.51 -1.15
N ARG A 47 -3.00 -13.84 -2.26
CA ARG A 47 -3.96 -14.36 -3.24
C ARG A 47 -3.51 -15.69 -3.84
N GLN A 48 -2.22 -15.81 -4.21
CA GLN A 48 -1.65 -17.02 -4.79
C GLN A 48 -1.63 -18.18 -3.80
N GLU A 49 -1.32 -17.93 -2.52
CA GLU A 49 -1.39 -18.93 -1.44
C GLU A 49 -2.80 -19.52 -1.31
N LEU A 50 -3.82 -18.69 -1.50
CA LEU A 50 -5.23 -19.09 -1.53
C LEU A 50 -5.68 -19.67 -2.88
N LYS A 51 -4.77 -19.81 -3.85
CA LYS A 51 -5.02 -20.36 -5.21
C LYS A 51 -6.10 -19.62 -6.00
N LEU A 52 -6.29 -18.33 -5.72
CA LEU A 52 -7.23 -17.49 -6.45
C LEU A 52 -6.55 -16.78 -7.61
N SER A 53 -7.25 -16.61 -8.73
CA SER A 53 -6.85 -15.72 -9.82
C SER A 53 -7.20 -14.26 -9.50
N GLN A 54 -6.54 -13.32 -10.18
CA GLN A 54 -6.89 -11.90 -10.09
C GLN A 54 -8.36 -11.66 -10.49
N GLY A 55 -8.88 -12.43 -11.46
CA GLY A 55 -10.27 -12.33 -11.90
C GLY A 55 -11.27 -12.79 -10.84
N GLU A 56 -10.94 -13.80 -10.04
CA GLU A 56 -11.80 -14.23 -8.92
C GLU A 56 -11.84 -13.18 -7.81
N VAL A 57 -10.70 -12.60 -7.44
CA VAL A 57 -10.66 -11.50 -6.46
C VAL A 57 -11.43 -10.30 -7.00
N ALA A 58 -11.27 -9.95 -8.28
CA ALA A 58 -11.99 -8.85 -8.91
C ALA A 58 -13.52 -9.04 -8.84
N LYS A 59 -14.00 -10.26 -9.14
CA LYS A 59 -15.42 -10.62 -9.01
C LYS A 59 -15.92 -10.46 -7.57
N ARG A 60 -15.17 -10.96 -6.58
CA ARG A 60 -15.53 -10.84 -5.16
C ARG A 60 -15.56 -9.38 -4.69
N MET A 61 -14.68 -8.54 -5.21
CA MET A 61 -14.60 -7.11 -4.88
C MET A 61 -15.59 -6.23 -5.68
N GLY A 62 -16.24 -6.76 -6.72
CA GLY A 62 -17.10 -5.98 -7.61
C GLY A 62 -16.34 -4.96 -8.48
N ILE A 63 -15.08 -5.24 -8.82
CA ILE A 63 -14.22 -4.35 -9.63
C ILE A 63 -13.68 -5.08 -10.86
N SER A 64 -13.00 -4.35 -11.74
CA SER A 64 -12.37 -4.94 -12.92
C SER A 64 -11.09 -5.71 -12.55
N GLN A 65 -10.74 -6.76 -13.32
CA GLN A 65 -9.47 -7.46 -13.13
C GLN A 65 -8.24 -6.57 -13.36
N PRO A 66 -8.22 -5.62 -14.33
CA PRO A 66 -7.13 -4.66 -14.44
C PRO A 66 -6.92 -3.84 -13.17
N ARG A 67 -8.01 -3.48 -12.46
CA ARG A 67 -7.92 -2.79 -11.17
C ARG A 67 -7.19 -3.64 -10.12
N VAL A 68 -7.47 -4.94 -10.05
CA VAL A 68 -6.74 -5.88 -9.19
C VAL A 68 -5.26 -5.97 -9.58
N SER A 69 -4.96 -5.98 -10.88
CA SER A 69 -3.59 -5.97 -11.38
C SER A 69 -2.81 -4.72 -10.95
N GLN A 70 -3.43 -3.54 -11.04
CA GLN A 70 -2.83 -2.27 -10.58
C GLN A 70 -2.56 -2.24 -9.07
N LEU A 71 -3.46 -2.83 -8.28
CA LEU A 71 -3.24 -3.01 -6.85
C LEU A 71 -2.04 -3.94 -6.60
N GLU A 72 -1.99 -5.09 -7.26
CA GLU A 72 -0.90 -6.05 -7.06
C GLU A 72 0.45 -5.57 -7.60
N SER A 73 0.46 -4.64 -8.55
CA SER A 73 1.69 -4.06 -9.11
C SER A 73 2.23 -2.85 -8.32
N GLY A 74 1.48 -2.35 -7.33
CA GLY A 74 1.95 -1.26 -6.49
C GLY A 74 1.60 0.14 -6.98
N GLU A 75 0.55 0.31 -7.79
CA GLU A 75 0.16 1.63 -8.27
C GLU A 75 -0.34 2.52 -7.11
N VAL A 76 0.44 3.54 -6.75
CA VAL A 76 0.25 4.36 -5.53
C VAL A 76 -1.18 4.93 -5.43
N GLY A 77 -1.75 5.41 -6.53
CA GLY A 77 -3.10 5.98 -6.56
C GLY A 77 -4.22 4.98 -6.23
N GLN A 78 -3.92 3.68 -6.22
CA GLN A 78 -4.90 2.62 -5.95
C GLN A 78 -4.82 2.07 -4.52
N MET A 79 -3.82 2.48 -3.74
CA MET A 79 -3.51 1.94 -2.40
C MET A 79 -4.29 2.61 -1.27
N GLU A 80 -5.59 2.83 -1.47
CA GLU A 80 -6.45 3.39 -0.43
C GLU A 80 -6.81 2.32 0.61
N VAL A 81 -6.91 2.72 1.88
CA VAL A 81 -7.24 1.83 3.02
C VAL A 81 -8.53 1.04 2.77
N ASP A 82 -9.59 1.69 2.26
CA ASP A 82 -10.85 1.01 1.92
C ASP A 82 -10.63 -0.08 0.86
N THR A 83 -9.86 0.24 -0.18
CA THR A 83 -9.58 -0.71 -1.28
C THR A 83 -8.78 -1.91 -0.77
N LEU A 84 -7.78 -1.68 0.08
CA LEU A 84 -7.00 -2.73 0.74
C LEU A 84 -7.88 -3.58 1.67
N SER A 85 -8.79 -2.95 2.41
CA SER A 85 -9.75 -3.64 3.29
C SER A 85 -10.64 -4.57 2.48
N ARG A 86 -11.26 -4.07 1.40
CA ARG A 86 -12.09 -4.88 0.48
C ARG A 86 -11.31 -6.00 -0.20
N TYR A 87 -10.04 -5.77 -0.54
CA TYR A 87 -9.18 -6.81 -1.11
C TYR A 87 -8.96 -7.95 -0.09
N VAL A 88 -8.59 -7.59 1.14
CA VAL A 88 -8.38 -8.57 2.22
C VAL A 88 -9.68 -9.31 2.56
N LEU A 89 -10.82 -8.62 2.58
CA LEU A 89 -12.15 -9.23 2.74
C LEU A 89 -12.47 -10.20 1.60
N ALA A 90 -12.14 -9.87 0.35
CA ALA A 90 -12.32 -10.77 -0.79
C ALA A 90 -11.45 -12.03 -0.71
N LEU A 91 -10.31 -11.96 0.00
CA LEU A 91 -9.51 -13.14 0.35
C LEU A 91 -10.07 -13.93 1.55
N GLY A 92 -11.09 -13.42 2.24
CA GLY A 92 -11.68 -14.01 3.44
C GLY A 92 -10.97 -13.61 4.75
N GLY A 93 -10.14 -12.57 4.71
CA GLY A 93 -9.44 -12.03 5.87
C GLY A 93 -10.07 -10.75 6.42
N ARG A 94 -9.41 -10.16 7.42
CA ARG A 94 -9.74 -8.82 7.94
C ARG A 94 -8.49 -7.95 8.00
N LEU A 95 -8.57 -6.73 7.49
CA LEU A 95 -7.47 -5.78 7.56
C LEU A 95 -7.38 -5.18 8.98
N LYS A 96 -6.21 -5.30 9.62
CA LYS A 96 -5.88 -4.58 10.85
C LYS A 96 -4.91 -3.47 10.52
N LEU A 97 -5.24 -2.25 10.93
CA LEU A 97 -4.35 -1.10 10.82
C LEU A 97 -3.64 -0.89 12.14
N VAL A 98 -2.32 -0.74 12.07
CA VAL A 98 -1.46 -0.48 13.22
C VAL A 98 -0.75 0.85 12.98
N ALA A 99 -0.93 1.77 13.91
CA ALA A 99 -0.12 2.97 14.02
C ALA A 99 1.11 2.63 14.86
N ASP A 100 2.28 2.65 14.22
CA ASP A 100 3.60 2.41 14.81
C ASP A 100 4.14 3.73 15.38
N PHE A 101 4.30 3.79 16.71
CA PHE A 101 4.95 4.88 17.41
C PHE A 101 6.29 4.39 17.97
N VAL A 102 7.20 5.33 18.23
CA VAL A 102 8.58 5.04 18.67
C VAL A 102 8.65 4.10 19.90
N ASP A 103 7.65 4.20 20.78
CA ASP A 103 7.58 3.49 22.06
C ASP A 103 6.48 2.42 22.13
N HIS A 104 5.47 2.46 21.26
CA HIS A 104 4.35 1.52 21.28
C HIS A 104 3.59 1.44 19.96
N ASP A 105 2.84 0.36 19.77
CA ASP A 105 1.92 0.18 18.65
C ASP A 105 0.47 0.37 19.11
N VAL A 106 -0.34 1.07 18.31
CA VAL A 106 -1.78 1.22 18.54
C VAL A 106 -2.57 0.66 17.36
N ASN A 107 -3.54 -0.22 17.63
CA ASN A 107 -4.48 -0.64 16.60
C ASN A 107 -5.50 0.47 16.34
N VAL A 108 -5.61 0.91 15.08
CA VAL A 108 -6.50 1.99 14.64
C VAL A 108 -7.65 1.51 13.75
N SER A 109 -7.86 0.19 13.63
CA SER A 109 -9.03 -0.35 12.92
C SER A 109 -10.30 -0.19 13.76
N THR A 110 -11.33 0.45 13.20
CA THR A 110 -12.65 0.51 13.85
C THR A 110 -13.32 -0.85 13.81
N SER A 111 -13.64 -1.40 14.97
CA SER A 111 -14.29 -2.69 15.13
C SER A 111 -15.79 -2.69 14.79
N GLU A 112 -16.38 -1.53 14.46
CA GLU A 112 -17.83 -1.39 14.27
C GLU A 112 -18.34 -1.63 12.84
N VAL A 113 -17.48 -1.64 11.82
CA VAL A 113 -17.92 -1.87 10.43
C VAL A 113 -18.12 -3.37 10.12
N ASP A 114 -17.76 -4.27 11.04
CA ASP A 114 -17.60 -5.70 10.72
C ASP A 114 -18.54 -6.67 11.44
N ARG A 115 -19.35 -6.22 12.42
CA ARG A 115 -20.36 -7.11 13.03
C ARG A 115 -21.58 -7.32 12.12
N THR A 116 -21.98 -6.29 11.38
CA THR A 116 -23.21 -6.31 10.60
C THR A 116 -23.07 -6.96 9.22
N ALA A 117 -21.88 -6.96 8.62
CA ALA A 117 -21.70 -7.46 7.25
C ALA A 117 -21.66 -9.00 7.17
N ILE A 118 -21.16 -9.68 8.21
CA ILE A 118 -21.12 -11.15 8.25
C ILE A 118 -22.48 -11.74 8.64
N GLU A 119 -23.19 -11.13 9.59
CA GLU A 119 -24.54 -11.57 9.99
C GLU A 119 -25.56 -11.48 8.83
N GLN A 120 -25.43 -10.46 7.97
CA GLN A 120 -26.30 -10.32 6.79
C GLN A 120 -25.99 -11.34 5.68
N ALA A 121 -24.73 -11.76 5.55
CA ALA A 121 -24.33 -12.76 4.55
C ALA A 121 -24.76 -14.19 4.95
N GLU A 122 -24.79 -14.51 6.26
CA GLU A 122 -25.27 -15.80 6.76
C GLU A 122 -26.81 -15.92 6.70
N LEU A 123 -27.56 -14.82 6.84
CA LEU A 123 -29.04 -14.85 6.78
C LEU A 123 -29.62 -15.05 5.37
N VAL A 124 -28.86 -14.76 4.30
CA VAL A 124 -29.36 -14.85 2.90
C VAL A 124 -29.11 -16.23 2.29
N SER A 125 -28.39 -17.12 2.98
CA SER A 125 -28.15 -18.52 2.56
C SER A 125 -28.97 -19.57 3.31
N SER A 126 -30.00 -19.17 4.07
CA SER A 126 -31.01 -20.06 4.68
C SER A 126 -32.38 -19.83 4.05
#